data_AF-A0A450ZFF3-F1
#
_entry.id   AF-A0A450ZFF3-F1
#
_cell.length_a   1.000
_cell.length_b   1.000
_cell.length_c   1.000
_cell.angle_alpha   90.00
_cell.angle_beta   90.00
_cell.angle_gamma   90.00
#
_symmetry.space_group_name_H-M   'P 1'
#
loop_
_entity.id
_entity.type
_entity.pdbx_description
1 polymer ?
#
loop_
_entity_poly.entity_id
_entity_poly.type
_entity_poly.pdbx_seq_one_letter_code
_entity_poly.pdbx_strand_id
1 'polypeptide(L)'
;MWYRTVTINDLDFGSIVAVWIAPDGNELLVLTHEQTVYWSVREGHALWSVREKEGGDGLSPDGRIYRDEASGLFYPVLSPRGGLQLRTHPIGGNIHVHDYQGTVGVIDPTGATHSLSYESCSDDWFIVTFCESGDHILIAGPRCLVVYASLP
;
A
#
# COMPACT_ATOMS: atom_id res chain seq x y z
N MET A 1 11.38 15.96 -2.93
CA MET A 1 11.11 15.91 -1.46
C MET A 1 9.81 15.14 -1.26
N TRP A 2 9.79 14.19 -0.33
CA TRP A 2 8.62 13.35 -0.04
C TRP A 2 7.83 13.87 1.16
N TYR A 3 6.51 13.82 1.09
CA TYR A 3 5.64 14.20 2.20
C TYR A 3 4.56 13.14 2.42
N ARG A 4 4.16 12.98 3.68
CA ARG A 4 3.15 12.01 4.09
C ARG A 4 1.75 12.53 3.72
N THR A 5 0.98 11.76 2.97
CA THR A 5 -0.37 12.12 2.53
C THR A 5 -1.46 11.34 3.25
N VAL A 6 -1.23 10.05 3.52
CA VAL A 6 -2.18 9.18 4.23
C VAL A 6 -1.50 8.47 5.38
N THR A 7 -2.22 8.31 6.48
CA THR A 7 -1.89 7.38 7.56
C THR A 7 -3.16 6.67 7.97
N ILE A 8 -3.06 5.36 8.05
CA ILE A 8 -4.10 4.45 8.49
C ILE A 8 -3.45 3.52 9.50
N ASN A 9 -4.10 3.29 10.63
CA ASN A 9 -3.63 2.39 11.68
C ASN A 9 -4.69 1.34 12.05
N ASP A 10 -4.33 0.39 12.91
CA ASP A 10 -5.22 -0.74 13.25
C ASP A 10 -6.62 -0.33 13.73
N LEU A 11 -6.71 0.82 14.41
CA LEU A 11 -7.94 1.30 15.01
C LEU A 11 -8.98 1.70 13.97
N ASP A 12 -8.56 1.91 12.72
CA ASP A 12 -9.42 2.38 11.66
C ASP A 12 -10.28 1.25 11.07
N PHE A 13 -9.76 0.01 10.98
CA PHE A 13 -10.50 -1.09 10.35
C PHE A 13 -10.00 -2.53 10.55
N GLY A 14 -8.99 -2.81 11.39
CA GLY A 14 -8.51 -4.17 11.65
C GLY A 14 -7.15 -4.50 11.01
N SER A 15 -6.71 -5.76 11.15
CA SER A 15 -5.39 -6.21 10.68
C SER A 15 -5.38 -6.33 9.16
N ILE A 16 -4.45 -5.66 8.50
CA ILE A 16 -4.26 -5.68 7.05
C ILE A 16 -3.71 -7.05 6.63
N VAL A 17 -4.39 -7.66 5.66
CA VAL A 17 -3.99 -8.94 5.03
C VAL A 17 -3.49 -8.74 3.60
N ALA A 18 -3.97 -7.70 2.93
CA ALA A 18 -3.55 -7.33 1.59
C ALA A 18 -3.77 -5.83 1.36
N VAL A 19 -2.96 -5.27 0.46
CA VAL A 19 -3.04 -3.87 0.07
C VAL A 19 -2.73 -3.71 -1.41
N TRP A 20 -3.41 -2.78 -2.05
CA TRP A 20 -3.12 -2.31 -3.38
C TRP A 20 -3.12 -0.78 -3.42
N ILE A 21 -2.20 -0.22 -4.20
CA ILE A 21 -2.16 1.21 -4.55
C ILE A 21 -2.34 1.35 -6.05
N ALA A 22 -3.20 2.29 -6.45
CA ALA A 22 -3.45 2.59 -7.85
C ALA A 22 -2.19 3.04 -8.58
N PRO A 23 -2.10 2.85 -9.92
CA PRO A 23 -0.95 3.29 -10.71
C PRO A 23 -0.60 4.76 -10.52
N ASP A 24 -1.60 5.61 -10.30
CA ASP A 24 -1.46 7.05 -10.08
C ASP A 24 -1.30 7.44 -8.60
N GLY A 25 -1.33 6.45 -7.70
CA GLY A 25 -1.22 6.63 -6.25
C GLY A 25 -2.42 7.26 -5.55
N ASN A 26 -3.52 7.56 -6.25
CA ASN A 26 -4.64 8.32 -5.69
C ASN A 26 -5.66 7.47 -4.92
N GLU A 27 -5.62 6.16 -5.10
CA GLU A 27 -6.60 5.23 -4.53
C GLU A 27 -5.90 4.02 -3.92
N LEU A 28 -6.48 3.51 -2.83
CA LEU A 28 -6.05 2.29 -2.19
C LEU A 28 -7.21 1.31 -2.11
N LEU A 29 -6.88 0.02 -2.22
CA LEU A 29 -7.72 -1.04 -1.69
C LEU A 29 -7.01 -1.66 -0.50
N VAL A 30 -7.63 -1.58 0.68
CA VAL A 30 -7.09 -2.11 1.93
C VAL A 30 -8.00 -3.22 2.41
N LEU A 31 -7.39 -4.37 2.69
CA LEU A 31 -8.11 -5.57 3.05
C LEU A 31 -7.74 -6.00 4.44
N THR A 32 -8.76 -6.35 5.21
CA THR A 32 -8.64 -6.92 6.55
C THR A 32 -9.40 -8.24 6.62
N HIS A 33 -9.32 -8.93 7.75
CA HIS A 33 -10.17 -10.10 7.97
C HIS A 33 -11.65 -9.74 8.06
N GLU A 34 -11.98 -8.51 8.46
CA GLU A 34 -13.35 -8.08 8.76
C GLU A 34 -14.03 -7.33 7.60
N GLN A 35 -13.26 -6.59 6.81
CA GLN A 35 -13.77 -5.73 5.74
C GLN A 35 -12.73 -5.41 4.66
N THR A 36 -13.24 -5.15 3.46
CA THR A 36 -12.49 -4.48 2.39
C THR A 36 -12.87 -3.01 2.34
N VAL A 37 -11.87 -2.14 2.27
CA VAL A 37 -12.01 -0.68 2.28
C VAL A 37 -11.39 -0.11 1.01
N TYR A 38 -12.17 0.65 0.26
CA TYR A 38 -11.68 1.47 -0.83
C TYR A 38 -11.47 2.90 -0.34
N TRP A 39 -10.27 3.43 -0.52
CA TRP A 39 -9.83 4.66 0.13
C TRP A 39 -9.31 5.66 -0.89
N SER A 40 -9.72 6.92 -0.73
CA SER A 40 -9.18 8.04 -1.51
C SER A 40 -7.95 8.58 -0.80
N VAL A 41 -6.78 8.45 -1.42
CA VAL A 41 -5.53 9.02 -0.92
C VAL A 41 -5.60 10.54 -0.93
N ARG A 42 -6.22 11.10 -1.97
CA ARG A 42 -6.37 12.54 -2.14
C ARG A 42 -7.34 13.16 -1.13
N GLU A 43 -8.46 12.50 -0.84
CA GLU A 43 -9.49 13.02 0.07
C GLU A 43 -9.25 12.61 1.53
N GLY A 44 -8.39 11.62 1.76
CA GLY A 44 -7.99 11.18 3.10
C GLY A 44 -9.09 10.43 3.85
N HIS A 45 -10.04 9.82 3.14
CA HIS A 45 -11.10 9.00 3.76
C HIS A 45 -11.49 7.80 2.89
N ALA A 46 -12.16 6.83 3.52
CA ALA A 46 -12.81 5.73 2.83
C ALA A 46 -13.89 6.26 1.88
N LEU A 47 -13.88 5.80 0.64
CA LEU A 47 -14.93 6.06 -0.35
C LEU A 47 -16.08 5.07 -0.19
N TRP A 48 -15.75 3.80 0.12
CA TRP A 48 -16.71 2.79 0.53
C TRP A 48 -16.03 1.66 1.30
N SER A 49 -16.81 0.91 2.08
CA SER A 49 -16.38 -0.33 2.70
C SER A 49 -17.44 -1.42 2.55
N VAL A 50 -16.99 -2.66 2.44
CA VAL A 50 -17.84 -3.84 2.46
C VAL A 50 -17.37 -4.74 3.59
N ARG A 51 -18.32 -5.18 4.43
CA ARG A 51 -18.01 -6.21 5.42
C ARG A 51 -17.79 -7.53 4.69
N GLU A 52 -16.66 -8.16 4.95
CA GLU A 52 -16.36 -9.46 4.41
C GLU A 52 -17.27 -10.49 5.11
N LYS A 53 -18.03 -11.27 4.33
CA LYS A 53 -18.60 -12.54 4.79
C LYS A 53 -17.66 -13.64 4.35
N GLU A 54 -17.37 -14.60 5.24
CA GLU A 54 -16.66 -15.82 4.87
C GLU A 54 -17.29 -16.45 3.61
N GLY A 55 -16.48 -16.80 2.61
CA GLY A 55 -16.87 -17.68 1.49
C GLY A 55 -17.54 -17.02 0.27
N GLY A 56 -16.79 -16.31 -0.58
CA GLY A 56 -17.31 -15.90 -1.91
C GLY A 56 -16.21 -15.37 -2.84
N ASP A 57 -16.39 -15.52 -4.15
CA ASP A 57 -15.41 -15.02 -5.14
C ASP A 57 -15.82 -13.65 -5.70
N GLY A 58 -14.85 -12.83 -6.12
CA GLY A 58 -15.12 -11.51 -6.69
C GLY A 58 -13.91 -10.86 -7.34
N LEU A 59 -14.08 -10.25 -8.51
CA LEU A 59 -13.03 -9.44 -9.16
C LEU A 59 -13.30 -7.94 -8.97
N SER A 60 -12.24 -7.14 -8.80
CA SER A 60 -12.36 -5.69 -8.90
C SER A 60 -12.82 -5.27 -10.31
N PRO A 61 -13.54 -4.14 -10.47
CA PRO A 61 -14.03 -3.69 -11.78
C PRO A 61 -12.94 -3.45 -12.82
N ASP A 62 -11.73 -3.12 -12.39
CA ASP A 62 -10.54 -2.98 -13.24
C ASP A 62 -9.83 -4.31 -13.52
N GLY A 63 -10.34 -5.41 -12.96
CA GLY A 63 -9.85 -6.76 -13.16
C GLY A 63 -8.48 -7.05 -12.55
N ARG A 64 -7.98 -6.18 -11.66
CA ARG A 64 -6.64 -6.28 -11.06
C ARG A 64 -6.61 -6.98 -9.72
N ILE A 65 -7.76 -7.36 -9.18
CA ILE A 65 -7.88 -7.97 -7.85
C ILE A 65 -8.93 -9.09 -7.94
N TYR A 66 -8.63 -10.25 -7.35
CA TYR A 66 -9.45 -11.47 -7.31
C TYR A 66 -9.55 -11.92 -5.87
N ARG A 67 -10.76 -12.00 -5.33
CA ARG A 67 -11.07 -12.64 -4.07
C ARG A 67 -11.13 -14.15 -4.25
N ASP A 68 -10.41 -14.86 -3.40
CA ASP A 68 -10.55 -16.30 -3.25
C ASP A 68 -11.50 -16.63 -2.12
N GLU A 69 -12.55 -17.38 -2.45
CA GLU A 69 -13.59 -17.84 -1.56
C GLU A 69 -13.05 -18.69 -0.40
N ALA A 70 -12.04 -19.53 -0.63
CA ALA A 70 -11.53 -20.46 0.36
C ALA A 70 -10.70 -19.78 1.46
N SER A 71 -9.89 -18.79 1.09
CA SER A 71 -9.04 -18.04 2.03
C SER A 71 -9.68 -16.73 2.51
N GLY A 72 -10.68 -16.21 1.79
CA GLY A 72 -11.21 -14.85 2.00
C GLY A 72 -10.20 -13.76 1.62
N LEU A 73 -9.05 -14.11 1.05
CA LEU A 73 -8.00 -13.18 0.65
C LEU A 73 -8.23 -12.72 -0.77
N PHE A 74 -7.92 -11.46 -1.06
CA PHE A 74 -7.84 -11.00 -2.44
C PHE A 74 -6.40 -10.99 -2.93
N TYR A 75 -6.20 -11.57 -4.10
CA TYR A 75 -4.98 -11.59 -4.86
C TYR A 75 -5.01 -10.47 -5.89
N PRO A 76 -3.91 -9.73 -6.10
CA PRO A 76 -3.78 -8.94 -7.32
C PRO A 76 -3.87 -9.89 -8.52
N VAL A 77 -4.89 -9.74 -9.37
CA VAL A 77 -4.98 -10.35 -10.71
C VAL A 77 -4.02 -9.59 -11.62
N LEU A 78 -2.73 -9.82 -11.42
CA LEU A 78 -1.69 -9.23 -12.25
C LEU A 78 -0.64 -10.30 -12.56
N SER A 79 -0.91 -11.12 -13.58
CA SER A 79 0.04 -12.09 -14.13
C SER A 79 0.56 -13.12 -13.10
N PRO A 80 1.35 -14.15 -13.49
CA PRO A 80 1.75 -15.26 -12.60
C PRO A 80 2.64 -14.89 -11.39
N ARG A 81 2.82 -13.60 -11.08
CA ARG A 81 3.61 -13.10 -9.97
C ARG A 81 2.79 -11.99 -9.32
N GLY A 82 2.32 -12.19 -8.09
CA GLY A 82 1.74 -11.12 -7.29
C GLY A 82 2.58 -9.83 -7.39
N GLY A 83 1.92 -8.69 -7.20
CA GLY A 83 2.47 -7.35 -7.51
C GLY A 83 3.95 -7.22 -7.17
N LEU A 84 4.76 -6.89 -8.18
CA LEU A 84 6.20 -6.71 -8.00
C LEU A 84 6.42 -5.51 -7.07
N GLN A 85 7.12 -5.71 -5.95
CA GLN A 85 7.60 -4.60 -5.14
C GLN A 85 8.56 -3.76 -5.99
N LEU A 86 8.11 -2.57 -6.40
CA LEU A 86 8.92 -1.64 -7.18
C LEU A 86 9.79 -0.86 -6.22
N ARG A 87 11.02 -1.34 -6.00
CA ARG A 87 12.05 -0.64 -5.21
C ARG A 87 12.87 0.35 -6.03
N THR A 88 12.71 0.35 -7.35
CA THR A 88 13.40 1.28 -8.24
C THR A 88 12.40 1.82 -9.24
N HIS A 89 12.38 3.13 -9.41
CA HIS A 89 11.54 3.81 -10.38
C HIS A 89 12.32 4.97 -11.04
N PRO A 90 12.21 5.20 -12.36
CA PRO A 90 12.93 6.29 -13.03
C PRO A 90 12.63 7.68 -12.46
N ILE A 91 11.40 7.89 -11.97
CA ILE A 91 10.94 9.16 -11.38
C ILE A 91 11.14 9.15 -9.86
N GLY A 92 10.85 8.03 -9.19
CA GLY A 92 10.83 7.94 -7.74
C GLY A 92 12.21 7.70 -7.12
N GLY A 93 13.15 7.17 -7.89
CA GLY A 93 14.49 6.82 -7.44
C GLY A 93 14.59 5.38 -6.92
N ASN A 94 15.35 5.16 -5.85
CA ASN A 94 15.61 3.85 -5.25
C ASN A 94 15.24 3.81 -3.77
N ILE A 95 14.48 2.78 -3.38
CA ILE A 95 14.04 2.52 -2.02
C ILE A 95 15.04 1.58 -1.32
N HIS A 96 15.63 2.09 -0.24
CA HIS A 96 16.47 1.34 0.68
C HIS A 96 15.75 1.19 2.03
N VAL A 97 15.46 -0.04 2.42
CA VAL A 97 14.88 -0.31 3.74
C VAL A 97 16.02 -0.55 4.71
N HIS A 98 16.07 0.24 5.77
CA HIS A 98 16.95 0.01 6.90
C HIS A 98 16.18 -0.76 7.97
N ASP A 99 16.42 -2.07 8.06
CA ASP A 99 15.84 -2.87 9.14
C ASP A 99 16.28 -2.29 10.51
N TYR A 100 15.35 -2.28 11.46
CA TYR A 100 15.49 -1.92 12.88
C TYR A 100 15.33 -0.46 13.33
N GLN A 101 14.97 0.51 12.47
CA GLN A 101 14.80 1.92 12.93
C GLN A 101 13.47 2.60 12.54
N GLY A 102 12.48 1.88 12.00
CA GLY A 102 11.18 2.48 11.66
C GLY A 102 11.28 3.56 10.58
N THR A 103 12.31 3.46 9.73
CA THR A 103 12.58 4.43 8.65
C THR A 103 12.93 3.72 7.34
N VAL A 104 12.44 4.29 6.24
CA VAL A 104 12.79 3.91 4.87
C VAL A 104 13.63 5.03 4.27
N GLY A 105 14.80 4.67 3.75
CA GLY A 105 15.61 5.56 2.92
C GLY A 105 15.12 5.56 1.48
N VAL A 106 15.03 6.73 0.85
CA VAL A 106 14.76 6.87 -0.59
C VAL A 106 15.84 7.76 -1.18
N ILE A 107 16.58 7.22 -2.15
CA ILE A 107 17.55 7.98 -2.94
C ILE A 107 16.81 8.42 -4.21
N ASP A 108 16.53 9.71 -4.34
CA ASP A 108 15.85 10.23 -5.53
C ASP A 108 16.74 10.17 -6.78
N PRO A 109 16.22 10.41 -8.00
CA PRO A 109 17.01 10.35 -9.22
C PRO A 109 18.17 11.36 -9.28
N THR A 110 18.15 12.40 -8.45
CA THR A 110 19.24 13.39 -8.34
C THR A 110 20.36 12.93 -7.39
N GLY A 111 20.14 11.82 -6.68
CA GLY A 111 21.06 11.25 -5.70
C GLY A 111 20.85 11.77 -4.28
N ALA A 112 19.81 12.57 -4.02
CA ALA A 112 19.52 13.05 -2.68
C ALA A 112 18.77 11.98 -1.86
N THR A 113 19.19 11.81 -0.60
CA THR A 113 18.61 10.83 0.31
C THR A 113 17.52 11.46 1.17
N HIS A 114 16.34 10.85 1.17
CA HIS A 114 15.19 11.19 1.99
C HIS A 114 14.93 10.06 2.98
N SER A 115 14.56 10.39 4.23
CA SER A 115 14.15 9.41 5.23
C SER A 115 12.66 9.51 5.47
N LEU A 116 11.93 8.42 5.26
CA LEU A 116 10.49 8.31 5.45
C LEU A 116 10.24 7.52 6.73
N SER A 117 9.62 8.15 7.73
CA SER A 117 9.25 7.45 8.97
C SER A 117 7.94 6.68 8.79
N TYR A 118 7.90 5.47 9.34
CA TYR A 118 6.67 4.70 9.45
C TYR A 118 6.51 4.33 10.93
N GLU A 119 6.12 5.31 11.72
CA GLU A 119 5.76 5.05 13.11
C GLU A 119 4.62 4.02 13.11
N SER A 120 4.67 3.04 14.02
CA SER A 120 3.70 1.95 14.17
C SER A 120 3.64 0.82 13.13
N CYS A 121 4.43 0.79 12.04
CA CYS A 121 4.53 -0.42 11.19
C CYS A 121 5.58 -1.43 11.63
N SER A 122 5.52 -1.83 12.89
CA SER A 122 6.41 -2.84 13.48
C SER A 122 5.63 -4.13 13.67
N ASP A 123 5.71 -5.09 12.74
CA ASP A 123 5.15 -6.45 12.92
C ASP A 123 5.62 -7.44 11.83
N ASP A 124 5.07 -8.67 11.88
CA ASP A 124 5.36 -9.91 11.10
C ASP A 124 5.74 -9.75 9.62
N TRP A 125 5.18 -8.77 8.92
CA TRP A 125 5.56 -8.44 7.55
C TRP A 125 5.51 -6.93 7.32
N PHE A 126 6.27 -6.46 6.34
CA PHE A 126 6.16 -5.08 5.88
C PHE A 126 6.49 -5.00 4.38
N ILE A 127 5.84 -4.08 3.67
CA ILE A 127 6.03 -3.81 2.24
C ILE A 127 6.31 -2.33 2.07
N VAL A 128 7.23 -2.01 1.16
CA VAL A 128 7.58 -0.63 0.78
C VAL A 128 7.72 -0.56 -0.74
N THR A 129 6.82 0.10 -1.44
CA THR A 129 6.82 0.08 -2.92
C THR A 129 6.47 1.43 -3.50
N PHE A 130 7.03 1.73 -4.66
CA PHE A 130 6.45 2.76 -5.54
C PHE A 130 5.09 2.28 -6.08
N CYS A 131 4.19 3.24 -6.31
CA CYS A 131 3.13 3.09 -7.32
C CYS A 131 3.74 3.05 -8.73
N GLU A 132 2.92 2.80 -9.75
CA GLU A 132 3.41 2.65 -11.13
C GLU A 132 3.94 3.97 -11.73
N SER A 133 3.34 5.12 -11.42
CA SER A 133 3.87 6.46 -11.77
C SER A 133 5.13 6.81 -10.98
N GLY A 134 5.34 6.14 -9.84
CA GLY A 134 6.45 6.31 -8.90
C GLY A 134 6.58 7.68 -8.26
N ASP A 135 5.53 8.49 -8.30
CA ASP A 135 5.38 9.73 -7.52
C ASP A 135 4.74 9.49 -6.14
N HIS A 136 4.28 8.26 -5.89
CA HIS A 136 3.83 7.80 -4.56
C HIS A 136 4.62 6.58 -4.08
N ILE A 137 4.83 6.51 -2.77
CA ILE A 137 5.37 5.35 -2.06
C ILE A 137 4.33 4.87 -1.05
N LEU A 138 4.02 3.58 -1.11
CA LEU A 138 3.23 2.87 -0.12
C LEU A 138 4.16 2.15 0.87
N ILE A 139 3.97 2.40 2.16
CA ILE A 139 4.51 1.61 3.26
C ILE A 139 3.34 0.93 3.95
N ALA A 140 3.36 -0.39 4.08
CA ALA A 140 2.27 -1.13 4.72
C ALA A 140 2.82 -2.26 5.59
N GLY A 141 2.13 -2.52 6.69
CA GLY A 141 2.30 -3.70 7.53
C GLY A 141 0.96 -4.14 8.12
N PRO A 142 0.92 -5.18 8.96
CA PRO A 142 -0.31 -5.73 9.49
C PRO A 142 -1.22 -4.72 10.19
N ARG A 143 -0.66 -3.68 10.82
CA ARG A 143 -1.41 -2.75 11.68
C ARG A 143 -1.34 -1.30 11.24
N CYS A 144 -0.84 -1.05 10.04
CA CYS A 144 -0.61 0.30 9.57
C CYS A 144 -0.45 0.38 8.05
N LEU A 145 -0.72 1.56 7.53
CA LEU A 145 -0.47 1.92 6.16
C LEU A 145 -0.15 3.41 6.10
N VAL A 146 0.91 3.75 5.38
CA VAL A 146 1.34 5.12 5.16
C VAL A 146 1.60 5.31 3.67
N VAL A 147 1.06 6.39 3.10
CA VAL A 147 1.38 6.80 1.73
C VAL A 147 2.16 8.10 1.76
N TYR A 148 3.26 8.13 1.02
CA TYR A 148 4.05 9.32 0.73
C TYR A 148 3.84 9.73 -0.72
N ALA A 149 3.83 11.04 -0.98
CA ALA A 149 3.83 11.61 -2.32
C ALA A 149 5.10 12.46 -2.51
N SER A 150 5.64 12.47 -3.72
CA SER A 150 6.70 13.39 -4.11
C SER A 150 6.10 14.75 -4.48
N LEU A 151 6.73 15.84 -4.05
CA LEU A 151 6.42 17.16 -4.63
C LEU A 151 6.77 17.16 -6.14
N PRO A 152 5.99 17.87 -6.97
CA PRO A 152 6.35 18.17 -8.36
C PRO A 152 7.72 18.86 -8.49
#